data_AF-A0A1V5ZZQ0-F1
#
_entry.id   AF-A0A1V5ZZQ0-F1
#
_cell.length_a   1.000
_cell.length_b   1.000
_cell.length_c   1.000
_cell.angle_alpha   90.00
_cell.angle_beta   90.00
_cell.angle_gamma   90.00
#
_symmetry.space_group_name_H-M   'P 1'
#
loop_
_entity.id
_entity.type
_entity.pdbx_description
1 polymer ?
#
loop_
_entity_poly.entity_id
_entity_poly.type
_entity_poly.pdbx_seq_one_letter_code
_entity_poly.pdbx_strand_id
1 'polypeptide(L)' 'MAVKKRIQDLIKGENPKKPLSDNSVVELLKKDGIILARRTVAKYRDELNIPGSSARKGV' A
#
# COMPACT_ATOMS: atom_id res chain seq x y z
N MET A 1 8.49 -5.68 11.15
CA MET A 1 7.16 -6.33 11.06
C MET A 1 6.91 -6.82 9.64
N ALA A 2 6.47 -8.06 9.47
CA ALA A 2 6.28 -8.69 8.15
C ALA A 2 5.26 -7.93 7.27
N VAL A 3 4.19 -7.39 7.86
CA VAL A 3 3.14 -6.65 7.15
C VAL A 3 3.67 -5.37 6.48
N LYS A 4 4.49 -4.57 7.18
CA LYS A 4 5.08 -3.33 6.61
C LYS A 4 5.94 -3.64 5.39
N LYS A 5 6.71 -4.73 5.45
CA LYS A 5 7.54 -5.21 4.33
C LYS A 5 6.66 -5.64 3.15
N ARG A 6 5.59 -6.40 3.40
CA ARG A 6 4.63 -6.80 2.36
C ARG A 6 3.96 -5.61 1.69
N ILE A 7 3.54 -4.60 2.46
CA ILE A 7 3.00 -3.34 1.92
C ILE A 7 4.03 -2.66 1.02
N GLN A 8 5.29 -2.58 1.48
CA GLN A 8 6.36 -1.98 0.71
C GLN A 8 6.64 -2.76 -0.59
N ASP A 9 6.63 -4.09 -0.58
CA ASP A 9 6.81 -4.93 -1.78
C ASP A 9 5.65 -4.75 -2.78
N LEU A 10 4.40 -4.74 -2.29
CA LEU A 10 3.22 -4.47 -3.12
C LEU A 10 3.29 -3.10 -3.78
N ILE A 11 3.79 -2.11 -3.04
CA ILE A 11 3.97 -0.74 -3.52
C ILE A 11 5.16 -0.63 -4.48
N LYS A 12 6.28 -1.31 -4.21
CA LYS A 12 7.44 -1.31 -5.12
C LYS A 12 7.13 -1.99 -6.46
N GLY A 13 6.29 -3.03 -6.45
CA GLY A 13 5.83 -3.71 -7.65
C GLY A 13 4.59 -3.08 -8.30
N GLU A 14 4.11 -1.94 -7.78
CA GLU A 14 2.91 -1.31 -8.31
C GLU A 14 3.14 -0.67 -9.68
N ASN A 15 2.08 -0.59 -10.49
CA ASN A 15 2.16 0.11 -11.77
C ASN A 15 2.16 1.63 -11.52
N PRO A 16 3.21 2.38 -11.89
CA PRO A 16 3.27 3.83 -11.66
C PRO A 16 2.16 4.60 -12.40
N LYS A 17 1.62 4.05 -13.51
CA LYS A 17 0.47 4.64 -14.23
C LYS A 17 -0.86 4.47 -13.47
N LYS A 18 -0.93 3.49 -12.57
CA LYS A 18 -2.12 3.17 -11.75
C LYS A 18 -1.67 2.85 -10.33
N PRO A 19 -1.26 3.86 -9.55
CA PRO A 19 -0.77 3.63 -8.21
C PRO A 19 -1.85 3.01 -7.34
N LEU A 20 -1.45 2.06 -6.50
CA LEU A 20 -2.33 1.35 -5.58
C LEU A 20 -2.81 2.29 -4.48
N SER A 21 -4.12 2.44 -4.40
CA SER A 21 -4.78 3.10 -3.29
C SER A 21 -4.68 2.25 -2.02
N ASP A 22 -4.84 2.88 -0.86
CA ASP A 22 -4.88 2.18 0.42
C ASP A 22 -5.94 1.07 0.45
N ASN A 23 -7.09 1.26 -0.21
CA ASN A 23 -8.10 0.21 -0.37
C ASN A 23 -7.60 -0.98 -1.21
N SER A 24 -6.91 -0.70 -2.33
CA SER A 24 -6.36 -1.75 -3.19
C SER A 24 -5.29 -2.57 -2.46
N VAL A 25 -4.45 -1.91 -1.65
CA VAL A 25 -3.47 -2.59 -0.80
C VAL A 25 -4.15 -3.47 0.25
N VAL A 26 -5.23 -2.99 0.89
CA VAL A 26 -6.03 -3.81 1.81
C VAL A 26 -6.58 -5.06 1.13
N GLU A 27 -7.15 -4.93 -0.07
CA GLU A 27 -7.67 -6.09 -0.80
C GLU A 27 -6.57 -7.09 -1.18
N LEU A 28 -5.40 -6.60 -1.62
CA LEU A 28 -4.25 -7.45 -1.93
C LEU A 28 -3.74 -8.19 -0.70
N LEU A 29 -3.59 -7.49 0.43
CA LEU A 29 -3.22 -8.10 1.70
C LEU A 29 -4.26 -9.13 2.15
N LYS A 30 -5.56 -8.83 1.98
CA LYS A 30 -6.64 -9.77 2.33
C LYS A 30 -6.56 -11.05 1.50
N LYS A 31 -6.15 -10.97 0.24
CA LYS A 31 -5.88 -12.16 -0.62
C LYS A 31 -4.69 -12.98 -0.14
N ASP A 32 -3.68 -12.34 0.45
CA ASP A 32 -2.55 -13.02 1.10
C ASP A 32 -2.91 -13.58 2.50
N GLY A 33 -4.17 -13.48 2.94
CA GLY A 33 -4.62 -13.89 4.27
C GLY A 33 -4.35 -12.86 5.37
N ILE A 34 -3.88 -11.67 5.01
CA ILE A 34 -3.57 -10.57 5.93
C ILE A 34 -4.75 -9.61 5.99
N ILE A 35 -5.56 -9.71 7.04
CA ILE A 35 -6.71 -8.82 7.24
C ILE A 35 -6.23 -7.55 7.96
N LEU A 36 -6.08 -6.46 7.21
CA LEU A 36 -5.77 -5.14 7.75
C LEU A 36 -6.85 -4.12 7.41
N ALA A 37 -7.08 -3.16 8.31
CA ALA A 37 -7.93 -2.02 8.03
C ALA A 37 -7.19 -0.96 7.19
N ARG A 38 -7.95 -0.23 6.35
CA ARG A 38 -7.44 0.89 5.54
C ARG A 38 -6.66 1.90 6.37
N ARG A 39 -7.14 2.24 7.57
CA ARG A 39 -6.46 3.16 8.49
C ARG A 39 -5.07 2.68 8.92
N THR A 40 -4.91 1.38 9.12
CA THR A 40 -3.62 0.78 9.47
C THR A 40 -2.66 0.81 8.29
N VAL A 41 -3.16 0.55 7.08
CA VAL A 41 -2.37 0.70 5.85
C VAL A 41 -1.93 2.15 5.66
N ALA A 42 -2.81 3.13 5.84
CA ALA A 42 -2.47 4.55 5.77
C ALA A 42 -1.37 4.92 6.78
N LYS A 43 -1.54 4.53 8.05
CA LYS A 43 -0.51 4.73 9.09
C LYS A 43 0.84 4.13 8.69
N TYR A 44 0.85 2.91 8.16
CA TYR A 44 2.08 2.25 7.72
C TYR A 44 2.70 2.91 6.49
N ARG A 45 1.90 3.47 5.58
CA ARG A 45 2.41 4.25 4.44
C ARG A 45 3.09 5.54 4.92
N ASP A 46 2.48 6.26 5.86
CA ASP A 46 3.07 7.44 6.49
C ASP A 46 4.39 7.09 7.20
N GLU A 47 4.41 6.04 8.01
CA GLU A 47 5.64 5.57 8.67
C GLU A 47 6.74 5.13 7.69
N LEU A 48 6.36 4.66 6.49
CA LEU A 48 7.28 4.28 5.43
C LEU A 48 7.63 5.44 4.48
N ASN A 49 7.15 6.66 4.75
CA ASN A 49 7.29 7.83 3.87
C ASN A 49 6.82 7.57 2.42
N ILE A 50 5.77 6.75 2.25
CA ILE A 50 5.20 6.45 0.94
C ILE A 50 4.05 7.41 0.68
N PRO A 51 4.20 8.38 -0.24
CA PRO A 51 3.15 9.34 -0.53
C PRO A 51 1.91 8.64 -1.10
N GLY A 52 0.73 9.18 -0.82
CA GLY A 52 -0.55 8.61 -1.25
C GLY A 52 -0.63 8.37 -2.77
N SER A 53 -1.52 7.48 -3.20
CA SER A 53 -1.70 7.14 -4.62
C SER A 53 -1.93 8.37 -5.52
N SER A 54 -2.59 9.40 -5.01
CA SER A 54 -2.84 10.65 -5.75
C SER A 54 -1.56 11.44 -6.06
N ALA A 55 -0.56 11.39 -5.18
CA ALA A 55 0.72 12.09 -5.36
C ALA A 55 1.69 11.35 -6.31
N ARG A 56 1.43 10.08 -6.60
CA ARG A 56 2.25 9.24 -7.49
C ARG A 56 1.66 9.11 -8.90
N LYS A 57 0.44 9.59 -9.11
CA LYS A 57 -0.22 9.61 -10.41
C LYS A 57 0.32 10.78 -11.23
N GLY A 58 1.35 10.53 -12.03
CA GLY A 58 1.90 11.53 -12.97
C GLY A 58 3.41 11.71 -12.98
N VAL A 59 4.17 10.83 -12.32
CA VAL A 59 5.60 10.63 -12.58
C VAL A 59 5.79 9.62 -13.71
#